data_AF-A0A2E1P9H2-F1
#
_entry.id   AF-A0A2E1P9H2-F1
#
_cell.length_a   1.000
_cell.length_b   1.000
_cell.length_c   1.000
_cell.angle_alpha   90.00
_cell.angle_beta   90.00
_cell.angle_gamma   90.00
#
_symmetry.space_group_name_H-M   'P 1'
#
loop_
_entity.id
_entity.type
_entity.pdbx_description
1 polymer ?
#
loop_
_entity_poly.entity_id
_entity_poly.type
_entity_poly.pdbx_seq_one_letter_code
_entity_poly.pdbx_strand_id
1 'polypeptide(L)'
;MKKRKKPDNVADNPNILPYASNIGAPAINPDDVSLWKTEKVFKTNKFFEAKFNEIKDEYKKLIQNYEWNKLVYASDFKFEPDVGRVYFLYQKEDESLFLSIIEPEMWDKVFIGAFKLDSDNKWVKLEKTVQ
;
A
#
# COMPACT_ATOMS: atom_id res chain seq x y z
N MET A 1 74.45 -18.49 -23.86
CA MET A 1 73.20 -18.85 -24.58
C MET A 1 72.50 -17.57 -25.04
N LYS A 2 72.24 -17.43 -26.35
CA LYS A 2 71.66 -16.22 -26.96
C LYS A 2 70.15 -16.18 -26.63
N LYS A 3 69.67 -15.16 -25.90
CA LYS A 3 68.23 -15.00 -25.64
C LYS A 3 67.51 -14.81 -26.98
N ARG A 4 66.52 -15.66 -27.27
CA ARG A 4 65.69 -15.55 -28.48
C ARG A 4 64.86 -14.27 -28.37
N LYS A 5 64.94 -13.40 -29.39
CA LYS A 5 64.13 -12.17 -29.48
C LYS A 5 62.66 -12.59 -29.52
N LYS A 6 61.84 -12.07 -28.60
CA LYS A 6 60.39 -12.30 -28.62
C LYS A 6 59.81 -11.70 -29.91
N PRO A 7 58.85 -12.35 -30.57
CA PRO A 7 58.16 -11.78 -31.74
C PRO A 7 57.40 -10.51 -31.34
N ASP A 8 57.44 -9.49 -32.21
CA ASP A 8 57.03 -8.12 -31.87
C ASP A 8 55.50 -7.94 -31.68
N ASN A 9 54.67 -8.96 -31.97
CA ASN A 9 53.20 -8.92 -31.90
C ASN A 9 52.58 -9.91 -30.87
N VAL A 10 53.26 -10.20 -29.76
CA VAL A 10 52.74 -11.10 -28.72
C VAL A 10 52.61 -10.36 -27.39
N ALA A 11 51.39 -10.23 -26.89
CA ALA A 11 51.14 -9.76 -25.53
C ALA A 11 51.41 -10.90 -24.54
N ASP A 12 52.14 -10.62 -23.45
CA ASP A 12 52.48 -11.64 -22.45
C ASP A 12 51.23 -12.16 -21.70
N ASN A 13 50.17 -11.36 -21.55
CA ASN A 13 48.89 -11.72 -20.91
C ASN A 13 47.67 -11.20 -21.71
N PRO A 14 47.21 -11.91 -22.75
CA PRO A 14 46.14 -11.43 -23.63
C PRO A 14 44.75 -11.37 -22.96
N ASN A 15 44.53 -12.11 -21.87
CA ASN A 15 43.23 -12.25 -21.22
C ASN A 15 42.75 -11.01 -20.43
N ILE A 16 43.62 -10.04 -20.19
CA ILE A 16 43.33 -8.84 -19.39
C ILE A 16 43.15 -7.61 -20.31
N LEU A 17 43.37 -7.78 -21.61
CA LEU A 17 43.30 -6.66 -22.54
C LEU A 17 41.84 -6.24 -22.75
N PRO A 18 41.51 -4.95 -22.64
CA PRO A 18 40.17 -4.43 -22.93
C PRO A 18 39.92 -4.33 -24.45
N TYR A 19 40.80 -4.89 -25.27
CA TYR A 19 40.75 -4.85 -26.73
C TYR A 19 41.29 -6.16 -27.32
N ALA A 20 40.94 -6.43 -28.58
CA ALA A 20 41.35 -7.63 -29.30
C ALA A 20 42.89 -7.71 -29.44
N SER A 21 43.48 -8.82 -29.01
CA SER A 21 44.94 -9.03 -29.09
C SER A 21 45.46 -9.30 -30.50
N ASN A 22 44.58 -9.63 -31.45
CA ASN A 22 44.88 -9.78 -32.88
C ASN A 22 43.64 -9.45 -33.74
N ILE A 23 43.81 -9.41 -35.07
CA ILE A 23 42.78 -9.03 -36.04
C ILE A 23 41.59 -10.03 -36.10
N GLY A 24 41.77 -11.27 -35.59
CA GLY A 24 40.74 -12.30 -35.53
C GLY A 24 40.10 -12.48 -34.15
N ALA A 25 40.50 -11.71 -33.14
CA ALA A 25 39.99 -11.81 -31.78
C ALA A 25 38.77 -10.89 -31.59
N PRO A 26 37.73 -11.32 -30.84
CA PRO A 26 36.55 -10.51 -30.60
C PRO A 26 36.90 -9.29 -29.74
N ALA A 27 36.38 -8.12 -30.11
CA ALA A 27 36.47 -6.91 -29.29
C ALA A 27 35.41 -6.98 -28.18
N ILE A 28 35.84 -6.91 -26.92
CA ILE A 28 34.95 -6.86 -25.75
C ILE A 28 34.52 -5.41 -25.56
N ASN A 29 33.33 -5.05 -26.07
CA ASN A 29 32.71 -3.77 -25.75
C ASN A 29 31.79 -3.96 -24.55
N PRO A 30 31.82 -3.09 -23.53
CA PRO A 30 30.85 -3.13 -22.44
C PRO A 30 29.45 -2.84 -23.00
N ASP A 31 28.49 -3.72 -22.72
CA ASP A 31 27.09 -3.49 -23.09
C ASP A 31 26.55 -2.23 -22.40
N ASP A 32 25.74 -1.45 -23.11
CA ASP A 32 25.16 -0.22 -22.55
C ASP A 32 24.15 -0.56 -21.43
N VAL A 33 24.59 -0.35 -20.20
CA VAL A 33 23.85 -0.57 -18.97
C VAL A 33 22.76 0.50 -18.70
N SER A 34 22.71 1.55 -19.51
CA SER A 34 21.86 2.71 -19.25
C SER A 34 20.37 2.41 -19.43
N LEU A 35 20.03 1.60 -20.44
CA LEU A 35 18.64 1.21 -20.72
C LEU A 35 18.05 0.37 -19.57
N TRP A 36 18.75 -0.68 -19.12
CA TRP A 36 18.26 -1.51 -18.01
C TRP A 36 18.12 -0.71 -16.73
N LYS A 37 19.04 0.23 -16.46
CA LYS A 37 18.99 1.07 -15.26
C LYS A 37 17.76 1.96 -15.29
N THR A 38 17.48 2.58 -16.44
CA THR A 38 16.33 3.47 -16.64
C THR A 38 15.02 2.72 -16.49
N GLU A 39 14.89 1.55 -17.11
CA GLU A 39 13.71 0.68 -16.95
C GLU A 39 13.50 0.25 -15.50
N LYS A 40 14.59 -0.09 -14.79
CA LYS A 40 14.50 -0.51 -13.40
C LYS A 40 14.10 0.63 -12.47
N VAL A 41 14.63 1.83 -12.69
CA VAL A 41 14.23 3.05 -11.94
C VAL A 41 12.75 3.32 -12.15
N PHE A 42 12.27 3.28 -13.40
CA PHE A 42 10.85 3.50 -13.69
C PHE A 42 9.93 2.47 -13.00
N LYS A 43 10.26 1.18 -13.06
CA LYS A 43 9.51 0.12 -12.38
C LYS A 43 9.51 0.31 -10.85
N THR A 44 10.65 0.71 -10.29
CA THR A 44 10.81 0.93 -8.86
C THR A 44 9.97 2.13 -8.38
N ASN A 45 9.98 3.23 -9.13
CA ASN A 45 9.15 4.40 -8.81
C ASN A 45 7.66 4.06 -8.82
N LYS A 46 7.19 3.32 -9.83
CA LYS A 46 5.79 2.86 -9.89
C LYS A 46 5.42 1.98 -8.69
N PHE A 47 6.31 1.09 -8.28
CA PHE A 47 6.09 0.25 -7.09
C PHE A 47 5.94 1.11 -5.83
N PHE A 48 6.83 2.08 -5.63
CA PHE A 48 6.76 2.97 -4.47
C PHE A 48 5.50 3.85 -4.48
N GLU A 49 5.11 4.36 -5.65
CA GLU A 49 3.87 5.12 -5.81
C GLU A 49 2.64 4.27 -5.45
N ALA A 50 2.56 3.03 -5.94
CA ALA A 50 1.48 2.11 -5.61
C ALA A 50 1.42 1.83 -4.10
N LYS A 51 2.58 1.55 -3.47
CA LYS A 51 2.66 1.32 -2.02
C LYS A 51 2.31 2.55 -1.20
N PHE A 52 2.70 3.73 -1.65
CA PHE A 52 2.32 4.97 -1.00
C PHE A 52 0.80 5.18 -1.03
N ASN A 53 0.16 4.92 -2.17
CA ASN A 53 -1.29 5.04 -2.30
C ASN A 53 -2.04 4.02 -1.42
N GLU A 54 -1.56 2.78 -1.35
CA GLU A 54 -2.10 1.75 -0.45
C GLU A 54 -2.08 2.22 1.02
N ILE A 55 -0.91 2.66 1.51
CA ILE A 55 -0.75 3.16 2.88
C ILE A 55 -1.63 4.39 3.12
N LYS A 56 -1.72 5.30 2.14
CA LYS A 56 -2.56 6.50 2.23
C LYS A 56 -4.04 6.14 2.39
N ASP A 57 -4.51 5.13 1.66
CA ASP A 57 -5.90 4.70 1.74
C ASP A 57 -6.20 3.92 3.03
N GLU A 58 -5.25 3.12 3.52
CA GLU A 58 -5.32 2.53 4.87
C GLU A 58 -5.39 3.60 5.95
N TYR A 59 -4.55 4.64 5.85
CA TYR A 59 -4.55 5.75 6.80
C TYR A 59 -5.88 6.51 6.82
N LYS A 60 -6.47 6.77 5.65
CA LYS A 60 -7.82 7.39 5.57
C LYS A 60 -8.88 6.53 6.26
N LYS A 61 -8.87 5.21 6.00
CA LYS A 61 -9.81 4.28 6.65
C LYS A 61 -9.63 4.28 8.17
N LEU A 62 -8.39 4.34 8.64
CA LEU A 62 -8.08 4.42 10.06
C LEU A 62 -8.62 5.70 10.70
N ILE A 63 -8.42 6.87 10.08
CA ILE A 63 -9.01 8.13 10.57
C ILE A 63 -10.53 8.04 10.59
N GLN A 64 -11.14 7.57 9.52
CA GLN A 64 -12.59 7.46 9.41
C GLN A 64 -13.16 6.55 10.51
N ASN A 65 -12.52 5.40 10.75
CA ASN A 65 -12.89 4.50 11.85
C ASN A 65 -12.76 5.19 13.21
N TYR A 66 -11.70 5.95 13.43
CA TYR A 66 -11.49 6.70 14.67
C TYR A 66 -12.59 7.74 14.89
N GLU A 67 -12.94 8.52 13.86
CA GLU A 67 -14.01 9.53 13.92
C GLU A 67 -15.36 8.89 14.23
N TRP A 68 -15.71 7.78 13.57
CA TRP A 68 -16.94 7.04 13.87
C TRP A 68 -16.97 6.51 15.29
N ASN A 69 -15.87 5.92 15.77
CA ASN A 69 -15.79 5.43 17.15
C ASN A 69 -16.00 6.57 18.13
N LYS A 70 -15.30 7.69 17.95
CA LYS A 70 -15.47 8.89 18.79
C LYS A 70 -16.92 9.36 18.82
N LEU A 71 -17.58 9.37 17.66
CA LEU A 71 -18.97 9.80 17.52
C LEU A 71 -19.94 8.84 18.23
N VAL A 72 -19.78 7.53 18.06
CA VAL A 72 -20.64 6.53 18.72
C VAL A 72 -20.45 6.55 20.24
N TYR A 73 -19.21 6.65 20.73
CA TYR A 73 -18.96 6.77 22.16
C TYR A 73 -19.45 8.08 22.77
N ALA A 74 -19.54 9.15 21.98
CA ALA A 74 -20.13 10.42 22.44
C ALA A 74 -21.66 10.42 22.40
N SER A 75 -22.28 9.40 21.80
CA SER A 75 -23.74 9.29 21.71
C SER A 75 -24.35 8.76 23.00
N ASP A 76 -25.61 9.15 23.26
CA ASP A 76 -26.36 8.63 24.40
C ASP A 76 -26.87 7.21 24.09
N PHE A 77 -26.52 6.25 24.95
CA PHE A 77 -27.10 4.91 24.91
C PHE A 77 -27.45 4.42 26.32
N LYS A 78 -28.56 3.67 26.43
CA LYS A 78 -29.12 3.19 27.71
C LYS A 78 -29.03 1.66 27.87
N PHE A 79 -28.22 1.01 27.05
CA PHE A 79 -28.05 -0.44 27.04
C PHE A 79 -26.57 -0.79 26.98
N GLU A 80 -26.22 -1.99 27.44
CA GLU A 80 -24.89 -2.56 27.26
C GLU A 80 -24.79 -3.13 25.84
N PRO A 81 -23.82 -2.67 25.02
CA PRO A 81 -23.65 -3.20 23.67
C PRO A 81 -22.96 -4.58 23.69
N ASP A 82 -23.55 -5.55 22.99
CA ASP A 82 -23.00 -6.88 22.82
C ASP A 82 -22.13 -6.95 21.56
N VAL A 83 -21.01 -7.67 21.67
CA VAL A 83 -20.13 -7.94 20.54
C VAL A 83 -20.88 -8.71 19.45
N GLY A 84 -20.75 -8.26 18.20
CA GLY A 84 -21.33 -8.91 17.03
C GLY A 84 -22.74 -8.48 16.65
N ARG A 85 -23.45 -7.74 17.50
CA ARG A 85 -24.77 -7.17 17.16
C ARG A 85 -24.65 -5.89 16.34
N VAL A 86 -25.69 -5.62 15.54
CA VAL A 86 -25.79 -4.41 14.73
C VAL A 86 -26.65 -3.39 15.47
N TYR A 87 -26.15 -2.17 15.49
CA TYR A 87 -26.77 -1.03 16.13
C TYR A 87 -26.90 0.10 15.12
N PHE A 88 -27.91 0.94 15.28
CA PHE A 88 -28.26 2.01 14.38
C PHE A 88 -28.13 3.33 15.14
N LEU A 89 -27.36 4.24 14.56
CA LEU A 89 -27.15 5.57 15.13
C LEU A 89 -28.12 6.57 14.49
N TYR A 90 -28.78 7.33 15.35
CA TYR A 90 -29.78 8.31 14.96
C TYR A 90 -29.47 9.70 15.54
N GLN A 91 -29.98 10.72 14.86
CA GLN A 91 -30.00 12.10 15.36
C GLN A 91 -31.39 12.43 15.92
N LYS A 92 -31.45 13.10 17.09
CA LYS A 92 -32.69 13.73 17.59
C LYS A 92 -32.84 15.13 16.99
N GLU A 93 -34.02 15.72 17.17
CA GLU A 93 -34.30 17.11 16.81
C GLU A 93 -33.42 18.11 17.59
N ASP A 94 -33.00 17.76 18.80
CA ASP A 94 -32.10 18.54 19.67
C ASP A 94 -30.61 18.34 19.33
N GLU A 95 -30.31 17.91 18.09
CA GLU A 95 -28.98 17.56 17.56
C GLU A 95 -28.20 16.45 18.28
N SER A 96 -28.68 15.98 19.44
CA SER A 96 -28.05 14.89 20.19
C SER A 96 -28.12 13.56 19.44
N LEU A 97 -27.01 12.83 19.51
CA LEU A 97 -26.84 11.53 18.90
C LEU A 97 -27.22 10.44 19.89
N PHE A 98 -27.91 9.40 19.43
CA PHE A 98 -28.21 8.24 20.26
C PHE A 98 -28.12 6.94 19.48
N LEU A 99 -27.67 5.90 20.16
CA LEU A 99 -27.57 4.56 19.60
C LEU A 99 -28.84 3.75 19.91
N SER A 100 -29.29 2.95 18.95
CA SER A 100 -30.47 2.11 19.06
C SER A 100 -30.24 0.74 18.43
N ILE A 101 -31.08 -0.24 18.79
CA ILE A 101 -31.11 -1.59 18.19
C ILE A 101 -32.17 -1.67 17.06
N ILE A 102 -33.10 -0.72 17.03
CA ILE A 102 -34.23 -0.72 16.10
C ILE A 102 -33.75 -0.30 14.70
N GLU A 103 -34.21 -1.01 13.68
CA GLU A 103 -33.90 -0.73 12.27
C GLU A 103 -34.54 0.58 11.77
N PRO A 104 -33.92 1.24 10.77
CA PRO A 104 -34.42 2.52 10.24
C PRO A 104 -35.75 2.39 9.48
N GLU A 105 -36.17 1.19 9.07
CA GLU A 105 -37.48 0.99 8.43
C GLU A 105 -38.64 1.04 9.44
N MET A 106 -38.37 0.68 10.70
CA MET A 106 -39.36 0.68 11.77
C MET A 106 -39.43 2.00 12.54
N TRP A 107 -38.59 2.98 12.18
CA TRP A 107 -38.49 4.22 12.93
C TRP A 107 -38.25 5.44 12.03
N ASP A 108 -39.19 6.38 12.04
CA ASP A 108 -39.12 7.66 11.34
C ASP A 108 -38.21 8.68 12.06
N LYS A 109 -36.90 8.42 12.06
CA LYS A 109 -35.87 9.33 12.56
C LYS A 109 -34.71 9.43 11.58
N VAL A 110 -33.93 10.52 11.69
CA VAL A 110 -32.77 10.74 10.83
C VAL A 110 -31.70 9.69 11.11
N PHE A 111 -31.56 8.76 10.17
CA PHE A 111 -30.61 7.66 10.21
C PHE A 111 -29.23 8.10 9.71
N ILE A 112 -28.20 7.96 10.55
CA ILE A 112 -26.82 8.34 10.21
C ILE A 112 -26.04 7.14 9.67
N GLY A 113 -26.17 5.99 10.32
CA GLY A 113 -25.41 4.80 9.97
C GLY A 113 -25.68 3.59 10.85
N ALA A 114 -25.37 2.42 10.31
CA ALA A 114 -25.37 1.16 11.03
C ALA A 114 -23.94 0.83 11.45
N PHE A 115 -23.78 0.37 12.68
CA PHE A 115 -22.52 0.06 13.31
C PHE A 115 -22.57 -1.33 13.93
N LYS A 116 -21.48 -2.07 13.81
CA LYS A 116 -21.30 -3.35 14.47
C LYS A 116 -20.19 -3.22 15.50
N LEU A 117 -20.42 -3.75 16.70
CA LEU A 117 -19.37 -3.85 17.71
C LEU A 117 -18.50 -5.07 17.38
N ASP A 118 -17.21 -4.81 17.14
CA ASP A 118 -16.22 -5.84 16.89
C ASP A 118 -15.67 -6.44 18.20
N SER A 119 -14.94 -7.55 18.09
CA SER A 119 -14.35 -8.28 19.23
C SER A 119 -13.35 -7.44 20.02
N ASP A 120 -12.73 -6.46 19.36
CA ASP A 120 -11.82 -5.49 19.96
C ASP A 120 -12.55 -4.32 20.68
N ASN A 121 -13.87 -4.44 20.89
CA ASN A 121 -14.75 -3.34 21.34
C ASN A 121 -14.74 -2.11 20.42
N LYS A 122 -14.37 -2.26 19.15
CA LYS A 122 -14.37 -1.16 18.17
C LYS A 122 -15.67 -1.14 17.39
N TRP A 123 -16.21 0.05 17.15
CA TRP A 123 -17.36 0.24 16.27
C TRP A 123 -16.91 0.29 14.81
N VAL A 124 -17.46 -0.61 14.00
CA VAL A 124 -17.22 -0.65 12.56
C VAL A 124 -18.51 -0.27 11.84
N LYS A 125 -18.44 0.76 10.99
CA LYS A 125 -19.57 1.16 10.16
C LYS A 125 -19.84 0.09 9.10
N LEU A 126 -21.08 -0.37 9.02
CA LEU A 126 -21.53 -1.23 7.94
C LEU A 126 -21.87 -0.33 6.74
N GLU A 127 -21.10 -0.45 5.67
CA GLU A 127 -21.52 0.11 4.39
C GLU A 127 -22.67 -0.76 3.87
N LYS A 128 -23.82 -0.16 3.54
CA LYS A 128 -24.86 -0.87 2.81
C LYS A 128 -24.28 -1.23 1.45
N THR A 129 -23.84 -2.47 1.28
CA THR A 129 -23.61 -3.02 -0.05
C THR A 129 -24.97 -3.11 -0.72
N VAL A 130 -25.27 -2.14 -1.58
CA VAL A 130 -26.32 -2.30 -2.58
C VAL A 130 -25.80 -3.41 -3.49
N GLN A 131 -26.43 -4.57 -3.38
CA GLN A 131 -26.15 -5.74 -4.19
C GLN A 131 -26.89 -5.64 -5.52
#